data_AF-A0A358QIL6-F1
#
_entry.id   AF-A0A358QIL6-F1
#
_cell.length_a   1.000
_cell.length_b   1.000
_cell.length_c   1.000
_cell.angle_alpha   90.00
_cell.angle_beta   90.00
_cell.angle_gamma   90.00
#
_symmetry.space_group_name_H-M   'P 1'
#
loop_
_entity.id
_entity.type
_entity.pdbx_description
1 polymer ?
#
loop_
_entity_poly.entity_id
_entity_poly.type
_entity_poly.pdbx_seq_one_letter_code
_entity_poly.pdbx_strand_id
1 'polypeptide(L)'
;MEEWFRLRMQAWDGVAGALRLHGCEATVTTYAAPVQMEGRLPSGELFYFRARHNTCSLAVGGVDPADVPAWRAEVELPGDFTATWLEADEGKRIFAELVERYRREEPPALT
;
A
#
# COMPACT_ATOMS: atom_id res chain seq x y z
N MET A 1 -8.76 21.09 11.79
CA MET A 1 -8.25 20.24 10.70
C MET A 1 -8.66 20.88 9.39
N GLU A 2 -7.68 21.22 8.55
CA GLU A 2 -7.91 21.89 7.27
C GLU A 2 -8.71 20.99 6.32
N GLU A 3 -9.56 21.58 5.49
CA GLU A 3 -10.50 20.85 4.62
C GLU A 3 -9.81 19.90 3.65
N TRP A 4 -8.70 20.33 3.05
CA TRP A 4 -7.91 19.49 2.14
C TRP A 4 -7.41 18.21 2.83
N PHE A 5 -6.97 18.28 4.09
CA PHE A 5 -6.48 17.11 4.81
C PHE A 5 -7.60 16.14 5.13
N ARG A 6 -8.80 16.66 5.45
CA ARG A 6 -9.99 15.83 5.66
C ARG A 6 -10.39 15.07 4.39
N LEU A 7 -10.42 15.76 3.25
CA LEU A 7 -10.72 15.15 1.94
C LEU A 7 -9.70 14.08 1.58
N ARG A 8 -8.42 14.33 1.86
CA ARG A 8 -7.34 13.37 1.67
C ARG A 8 -7.51 12.12 2.52
N MET A 9 -7.83 12.26 3.81
CA MET A 9 -8.09 11.11 4.68
C MET A 9 -9.27 10.29 4.17
N GLN A 10 -10.37 10.95 3.80
CA GLN A 10 -11.55 10.29 3.23
C GLN A 10 -11.22 9.51 1.95
N ALA A 11 -10.39 10.07 1.07
CA ALA A 11 -9.98 9.41 -0.17
C ALA A 11 -9.19 8.12 0.11
N TRP A 12 -8.21 8.18 1.03
CA TRP A 12 -7.41 7.02 1.43
C TRP A 12 -8.22 5.97 2.20
N ASP A 13 -9.13 6.39 3.08
CA ASP A 13 -10.08 5.47 3.73
C ASP A 13 -10.99 4.79 2.71
N GLY A 14 -11.39 5.52 1.66
CA GLY A 14 -12.12 4.96 0.51
C GLY A 14 -11.33 3.88 -0.22
N VAL A 15 -10.01 4.06 -0.39
CA VAL A 15 -9.12 3.04 -0.96
C VAL A 15 -9.07 1.80 -0.08
N ALA A 16 -8.82 1.96 1.24
CA ALA A 16 -8.81 0.83 2.16
C ALA A 16 -10.18 0.12 2.20
N GLY A 17 -11.29 0.86 2.17
CA GLY A 17 -12.64 0.32 2.04
C GLY A 17 -12.83 -0.51 0.77
N ALA A 18 -12.36 -0.01 -0.37
CA ALA A 18 -12.42 -0.74 -1.63
C ALA A 18 -11.60 -2.03 -1.59
N LEU A 19 -10.40 -2.01 -1.00
CA LEU A 19 -9.59 -3.23 -0.83
C LEU A 19 -10.27 -4.27 0.05
N ARG A 20 -10.97 -3.84 1.11
CA ARG A 20 -11.77 -4.74 1.96
C ARG A 20 -12.90 -5.43 1.20
N LEU A 21 -13.55 -4.73 0.26
CA LEU A 21 -14.54 -5.34 -0.63
C LEU A 21 -13.94 -6.42 -1.56
N HIS A 22 -12.62 -6.41 -1.76
CA HIS A 22 -11.88 -7.42 -2.53
C HIS A 22 -11.18 -8.47 -1.65
N GLY A 23 -11.56 -8.58 -0.37
CA GLY A 23 -11.08 -9.62 0.55
C GLY A 23 -9.76 -9.32 1.25
N CYS A 24 -9.25 -8.08 1.15
CA CYS A 24 -8.10 -7.66 1.96
C CYS A 24 -8.57 -7.24 3.37
N GLU A 25 -7.74 -7.42 4.37
CA GLU A 25 -7.76 -6.52 5.53
C GLU A 25 -6.88 -5.32 5.16
N ALA A 26 -7.33 -4.09 5.34
CA ALA A 26 -6.54 -2.91 5.01
C ALA A 26 -6.86 -1.78 5.98
N THR A 27 -5.85 -1.08 6.49
CA THR A 27 -5.99 0.10 7.34
C THR A 27 -4.92 1.11 6.95
N VAL A 28 -5.32 2.38 6.78
CA VAL A 28 -4.38 3.47 6.54
C VAL A 28 -3.87 3.95 7.90
N THR A 29 -2.55 3.90 8.10
CA THR A 29 -1.92 4.28 9.37
C THR A 29 -1.37 5.70 9.35
N THR A 30 -0.95 6.18 8.18
CA THR A 30 -0.54 7.56 7.97
C THR A 30 -1.01 8.05 6.61
N TYR A 31 -1.59 9.25 6.55
CA TYR A 31 -2.25 9.80 5.36
C TYR A 31 -1.37 10.75 4.55
N ALA A 32 -0.20 11.13 5.07
CA ALA A 32 0.77 12.00 4.41
C ALA A 32 2.16 11.91 5.06
N ALA A 33 3.20 11.87 4.22
CA ALA A 33 4.61 12.03 4.58
C ALA A 33 5.14 11.18 5.76
N PRO A 34 5.12 9.83 5.69
CA PRO A 34 4.74 9.02 4.54
C PRO A 34 3.24 8.71 4.48
N VAL A 35 2.74 8.32 3.31
CA VAL A 35 1.47 7.57 3.29
C VAL A 35 1.77 6.11 3.62
N GLN A 36 1.01 5.52 4.54
CA GLN A 36 1.21 4.15 4.99
C GLN A 36 -0.13 3.41 5.09
N MET A 37 -0.14 2.16 4.64
CA MET A 37 -1.29 1.27 4.74
C MET A 37 -0.80 -0.14 5.03
N GLU A 38 -1.50 -0.85 5.91
CA GLU A 38 -1.13 -2.20 6.34
C GLU A 38 -2.37 -3.09 6.46
N GLY A 39 -2.15 -4.39 6.52
CA GLY A 39 -3.21 -5.36 6.73
C GLY A 39 -2.85 -6.73 6.18
N ARG A 40 -3.82 -7.43 5.59
CA ARG A 40 -3.66 -8.77 5.02
C ARG A 40 -4.17 -8.83 3.59
N LEU A 41 -3.43 -9.51 2.73
CA LEU A 41 -3.90 -9.87 1.40
C LEU A 41 -4.98 -10.97 1.51
N PRO A 42 -5.78 -11.22 0.44
CA PRO A 42 -6.79 -12.27 0.46
C PRO A 42 -6.22 -13.68 0.69
N SER A 43 -4.94 -13.87 0.39
CA SER A 43 -4.17 -15.10 0.64
C SER A 43 -3.68 -15.22 2.11
N GLY A 44 -3.89 -14.20 2.94
CA GLY A 44 -3.67 -14.21 4.39
C GLY A 44 -2.35 -13.59 4.85
N GLU A 45 -1.40 -13.34 3.95
CA GLU A 45 -0.11 -12.73 4.25
C GLU A 45 -0.30 -11.28 4.69
N LEU A 46 0.48 -10.89 5.70
CA LEU A 46 0.57 -9.49 6.11
C LEU A 46 1.18 -8.65 4.98
N PHE A 47 0.72 -7.42 4.82
CA PHE A 47 1.36 -6.46 3.93
C PHE A 47 1.62 -5.12 4.61
N TYR A 48 2.60 -4.40 4.08
CA TYR A 48 2.91 -3.02 4.41
C TYR A 48 3.19 -2.23 3.14
N PHE A 49 2.33 -1.26 2.86
CA PHE A 49 2.47 -0.29 1.77
C PHE A 49 2.97 1.04 2.32
N ARG A 50 3.95 1.63 1.65
CA ARG A 50 4.54 2.91 2.05
C ARG A 50 4.91 3.76 0.86
N ALA A 51 4.44 5.01 0.85
CA ALA A 51 4.82 6.04 -0.10
C ALA A 51 5.62 7.14 0.61
N ARG A 52 6.88 7.33 0.24
CA ARG A 52 7.77 8.36 0.81
C ARG A 52 8.81 8.78 -0.21
N HIS A 53 9.16 10.06 -0.17
CA HIS A 53 10.14 10.66 -1.09
C HIS A 53 9.66 10.44 -2.52
N ASN A 54 10.45 9.79 -3.37
CA ASN A 54 10.12 9.42 -4.75
C ASN A 54 9.67 7.95 -4.88
N THR A 55 9.47 7.22 -3.79
CA THR A 55 9.24 5.76 -3.85
C THR A 55 7.92 5.33 -3.23
N CYS A 56 7.28 4.37 -3.89
CA CYS A 56 6.17 3.60 -3.35
C CYS A 56 6.59 2.14 -3.24
N SER A 57 6.56 1.57 -2.03
CA SER A 57 6.98 0.19 -1.78
C SER A 57 5.84 -0.63 -1.20
N LEU A 58 5.80 -1.91 -1.56
CA LEU A 58 4.96 -2.93 -0.95
C LEU A 58 5.88 -4.02 -0.40
N ALA A 59 5.67 -4.36 0.85
CA ALA A 59 6.31 -5.46 1.52
C ALA A 59 5.24 -6.47 1.95
N VAL A 60 5.50 -7.77 1.78
CA VAL A 60 4.54 -8.86 1.99
C VAL A 60 5.18 -9.99 2.79
N GLY A 61 4.42 -10.57 3.70
CA GLY A 61 4.83 -11.69 4.55
C GLY A 61 5.95 -11.32 5.53
N GLY A 62 6.55 -12.35 6.14
CA GLY A 62 7.52 -12.17 7.22
C GLY A 62 6.86 -11.96 8.58
N VAL A 63 7.69 -11.73 9.61
CA VAL A 63 7.22 -11.50 10.99
C VAL A 63 6.61 -10.11 11.14
N ASP A 64 7.22 -9.13 10.49
CA ASP A 64 6.76 -7.76 10.40
C ASP A 64 7.12 -7.22 9.00
N PRO A 65 6.17 -7.08 8.08
CA PRO A 65 6.46 -6.60 6.73
C PRO A 65 7.06 -5.18 6.69
N ALA A 66 6.91 -4.37 7.74
CA ALA A 66 7.51 -3.05 7.80
C ALA A 66 9.02 -3.08 8.07
N ASP A 67 9.53 -4.16 8.67
CA ASP A 67 10.94 -4.32 9.08
C ASP A 67 11.62 -5.53 8.42
N VAL A 68 11.02 -6.73 8.55
CA VAL A 68 11.57 -8.01 8.07
C VAL A 68 10.55 -8.73 7.16
N PRO A 69 10.31 -8.23 5.93
CA PRO A 69 9.39 -8.87 5.01
C PRO A 69 9.98 -10.11 4.36
N ALA A 70 9.11 -11.03 3.94
CA ALA A 70 9.51 -12.17 3.11
C ALA A 70 9.72 -11.75 1.65
N TRP A 71 8.91 -10.80 1.17
CA TRP A 71 8.96 -10.25 -0.17
C TRP A 71 8.83 -8.73 -0.15
N ARG A 72 9.54 -8.02 -1.03
CA ARG A 72 9.44 -6.57 -1.18
C ARG A 72 9.68 -6.14 -2.62
N ALA A 73 8.86 -5.21 -3.11
CA ALA A 73 9.13 -4.47 -4.34
C ALA A 73 8.75 -3.00 -4.19
N GLU A 74 9.27 -2.18 -5.10
CA GLU A 74 9.02 -0.74 -5.15
C GLU A 74 8.93 -0.22 -6.58
N VAL A 75 8.24 0.92 -6.69
CA VAL A 75 8.15 1.75 -7.89
C VAL A 75 8.71 3.12 -7.55
N GLU A 76 9.56 3.65 -8.43
CA GLU A 76 10.06 5.01 -8.36
C GLU A 76 9.16 5.93 -9.20
N LEU A 77 8.74 7.05 -8.62
CA LEU A 77 7.97 8.09 -9.27
C LEU A 77 8.88 9.22 -9.73
N PRO A 78 8.65 9.82 -10.92
CA PRO A 78 9.45 10.93 -11.38
C PRO A 78 9.24 12.17 -10.50
N GLY A 79 10.33 12.87 -10.22
CA GLY A 79 10.33 14.11 -9.45
C GLY A 79 10.66 13.96 -7.97
N ASP A 80 10.99 15.07 -7.34
CA ASP A 80 11.37 15.10 -5.92
C ASP A 80 10.13 15.05 -5.03
N PHE A 81 10.13 14.12 -4.07
CA PHE A 81 9.07 13.96 -3.06
C PHE A 81 7.67 13.64 -3.61
N THR A 82 7.55 13.22 -4.87
CA THR A 82 6.25 12.91 -5.52
C THR A 82 5.43 11.86 -4.77
N ALA A 83 6.06 10.88 -4.12
CA ALA A 83 5.38 9.86 -3.33
C ALA A 83 5.00 10.33 -1.91
N THR A 84 5.61 11.40 -1.40
CA THR A 84 5.34 11.92 -0.03
C THR A 84 3.90 12.39 0.13
N TRP A 85 3.31 12.93 -0.94
CA TRP A 85 1.94 13.42 -1.00
C TRP A 85 1.07 12.61 -1.96
N LEU A 86 1.40 11.33 -2.15
CA LEU A 86 0.73 10.44 -3.10
C LEU A 86 -0.80 10.54 -3.03
N GLU A 87 -1.44 10.80 -4.16
CA GLU A 87 -2.89 10.84 -4.24
C GLU A 87 -3.48 9.43 -4.12
N ALA A 88 -4.68 9.31 -3.54
CA ALA A 88 -5.26 8.02 -3.18
C ALA A 88 -5.50 7.12 -4.40
N ASP A 89 -5.99 7.66 -5.51
CA ASP A 89 -6.23 6.90 -6.75
C ASP A 89 -4.93 6.37 -7.36
N GLU A 90 -3.86 7.17 -7.28
CA GLU A 90 -2.53 6.75 -7.71
C GLU A 90 -1.96 5.68 -6.79
N GLY A 91 -2.08 5.88 -5.48
CA GLY A 91 -1.71 4.88 -4.49
C GLY A 91 -2.41 3.54 -4.69
N LYS A 92 -3.71 3.56 -4.97
CA LYS A 92 -4.49 2.36 -5.28
C LYS A 92 -3.95 1.63 -6.52
N ARG A 93 -3.62 2.36 -7.58
CA ARG A 93 -3.06 1.80 -8.81
C ARG A 93 -1.69 1.16 -8.57
N ILE A 94 -0.79 1.86 -7.88
CA ILE A 94 0.56 1.35 -7.59
C ILE A 94 0.48 0.15 -6.64
N PHE A 95 -0.40 0.18 -5.64
CA PHE A 95 -0.64 -0.96 -4.76
C PHE A 95 -1.09 -2.19 -5.57
N ALA A 96 -2.04 -2.02 -6.48
CA ALA A 96 -2.52 -3.12 -7.32
C ALA A 96 -1.41 -3.68 -8.24
N GLU A 97 -0.58 -2.81 -8.82
CA GLU A 97 0.59 -3.21 -9.62
C GLU A 97 1.59 -4.05 -8.80
N LEU A 98 1.90 -3.60 -7.59
CA LEU A 98 2.84 -4.30 -6.71
C LEU A 98 2.27 -5.63 -6.19
N VAL A 99 0.96 -5.71 -5.90
CA VAL A 99 0.30 -6.97 -5.55
C VAL A 99 0.32 -7.96 -6.72
N GLU A 100 0.09 -7.48 -7.95
CA GLU A 100 0.17 -8.35 -9.14
C GLU A 100 1.60 -8.85 -9.37
N ARG A 101 2.60 -8.00 -9.11
CA ARG A 101 4.00 -8.40 -9.12
C ARG A 101 4.30 -9.49 -8.08
N TYR A 102 3.83 -9.31 -6.84
CA TYR A 102 3.94 -10.33 -5.78
C TYR A 102 3.36 -11.67 -6.24
N ARG A 103 2.12 -11.68 -6.75
CA ARG A 103 1.43 -12.91 -7.20
C ARG A 103 2.16 -13.66 -8.32
N ARG A 104 2.86 -12.94 -9.18
CA ARG A 104 3.65 -13.52 -10.26
C ARG A 104 4.96 -14.14 -9.77
N GLU A 105 5.58 -13.51 -8.78
CA GLU A 105 6.88 -13.95 -8.22
C GLU A 105 6.70 -15.04 -7.15
N GLU A 106 5.61 -14.98 -6.39
CA GLU A 106 5.23 -15.90 -5.31
C GLU A 106 3.79 -16.40 -5.56
N PRO A 107 3.58 -17.33 -6.51
CA PRO A 107 2.25 -17.84 -6.78
C PRO A 107 1.67 -18.51 -5.53
N PRO A 108 0.39 -18.26 -5.19
CA PRO A 108 -0.22 -18.90 -4.03
C PRO A 108 -0.12 -20.41 -4.17
N ALA A 109 0.26 -21.09 -3.09
CA ALA A 109 0.28 -22.54 -3.05
C ALA A 109 -1.12 -23.06 -3.43
N LEU A 110 -1.22 -23.86 -4.49
CA LEU A 110 -2.45 -24.53 -4.89
C LEU A 110 -2.86 -25.47 -3.73
N THR A 111 -3.83 -25.04 -2.92
CA THR A 111 -4.56 -25.90 -1.97
C THR A 111 -5.72 -26.60 -2.65
#